data_AF-A0A8J6VWU6-F1
#
_entry.id   AF-A0A8J6VWU6-F1
#
_cell.length_a   1.000
_cell.length_b   1.000
_cell.length_c   1.000
_cell.angle_alpha   90.00
_cell.angle_beta   90.00
_cell.angle_gamma   90.00
#
_symmetry.space_group_name_H-M   'P 1'
#
loop_
_entity.id
_entity.type
_entity.pdbx_description
1 polymer ?
#
loop_
_entity_poly.entity_id
_entity_poly.type
_entity_poly.pdbx_seq_one_letter_code
_entity_poly.pdbx_strand_id
1 'polypeptide(L)'
;MTNSDRPLTPNEPPALPNDEWELSELIQVITAELDQAQDTLILKSQNRRLSMMVNQLNLDLQVDVRRDPNGHLMFRTVAPGQTGATVLKLGFTPALDTQVQETRKSVDLETGDYRRLEDLPEIQSVEIQKLKTVGIHSVNDLEVATQTPAMLTEISAKSGLDEARLRLWRELPLITQIKPESGAPGSIVVIDGANFGTRMDAVEVYFQDKLAKVLDCTNTRITVEMPRNLVGGGFLAAKIGNQKTNTLPWRADTVDLNVQDIVIDSPTPIVQGQEVTFRAILSNQGNVDAAGFEVNWELLQVGTTRLPLPDRSAPTMLQAAVDDSDDIQGPSTQSIYRELYSHASLRSQQQSSDNAVTFKYKFDQPGIYRISFMADPNKQTFDQLQTNNQFIREFAVNSLPPPPPPPPPVPLLNPSPNQFAPRSGKAGDTVTLFGRNLNVGTVSIRFGTVAASIVGAPTATQIVVRVPTFSRGGNVPITVQTSGGTVSSTDVFSVVVPVYYGSGTAIGGNLL
;
A
#
# COMPACT_ATOMS: atom_id res chain seq x y z
N MET A 1 -31.29 53.07 -75.50
CA MET A 1 -31.92 52.21 -76.52
C MET A 1 -31.46 50.79 -76.23
N THR A 2 -32.15 50.06 -75.34
CA THR A 2 -33.35 49.19 -75.57
C THR A 2 -32.93 47.80 -76.07
N ASN A 3 -33.43 46.65 -75.60
CA ASN A 3 -34.21 46.23 -74.42
C ASN A 3 -34.21 44.68 -74.45
N SER A 4 -34.70 44.07 -73.36
CA SER A 4 -35.43 42.77 -73.24
C SER A 4 -34.79 41.84 -72.19
N ASP A 5 -35.12 42.03 -70.91
CA ASP A 5 -36.31 41.46 -70.23
C ASP A 5 -36.47 39.95 -70.42
N ARG A 6 -36.11 39.20 -69.37
CA ARG A 6 -36.76 37.93 -69.04
C ARG A 6 -37.28 38.06 -67.61
N PRO A 7 -38.60 37.95 -67.36
CA PRO A 7 -39.14 38.14 -66.02
C PRO A 7 -38.77 36.94 -65.13
N LEU A 8 -38.25 37.23 -63.94
CA LEU A 8 -38.19 36.28 -62.83
C LEU A 8 -39.63 36.05 -62.35
N THR A 9 -40.10 34.80 -62.42
CA THR A 9 -41.38 34.42 -61.82
C THR A 9 -41.26 34.46 -60.29
N PRO A 10 -42.14 35.18 -59.57
CA PRO A 10 -42.15 35.20 -58.11
C PRO A 10 -42.99 34.04 -57.60
N ASN A 11 -42.37 32.89 -57.28
CA ASN A 11 -42.88 31.86 -56.35
C ASN A 11 -41.96 30.62 -56.37
N GLU A 12 -40.70 30.77 -55.95
CA GLU A 12 -39.92 29.60 -55.53
C GLU A 12 -39.90 29.59 -54.00
N PRO A 13 -40.47 28.57 -53.33
CA PRO A 13 -40.41 28.46 -51.88
C PRO A 13 -38.94 28.43 -51.43
N PRO A 14 -38.60 28.98 -50.25
CA PRO A 14 -37.23 28.89 -49.75
C PRO A 14 -36.82 27.42 -49.69
N ALA A 15 -35.66 27.11 -50.27
CA ALA A 15 -35.13 25.75 -50.26
C ALA A 15 -35.03 25.26 -48.80
N LEU A 16 -35.64 24.11 -48.53
CA LEU A 16 -35.54 23.46 -47.22
C LEU A 16 -34.05 23.22 -46.89
N PRO A 17 -33.65 23.33 -45.60
CA PRO A 17 -32.26 23.10 -45.20
C PRO A 17 -31.83 21.66 -45.57
N ASN A 18 -30.67 21.56 -46.21
CA ASN A 18 -30.08 20.29 -46.62
C ASN A 18 -28.96 19.92 -45.64
N ASP A 19 -29.39 19.44 -44.48
CA ASP A 19 -28.51 19.09 -43.37
C ASP A 19 -27.80 17.75 -43.61
N GLU A 20 -26.68 17.55 -42.91
CA GLU A 20 -25.95 16.27 -42.94
C GLU A 20 -26.62 15.27 -42.00
N TRP A 21 -26.70 14.01 -42.41
CA TRP A 21 -27.42 12.94 -41.71
C TRP A 21 -26.62 11.64 -41.66
N GLU A 22 -26.91 10.78 -40.67
CA GLU A 22 -26.34 9.44 -40.57
C GLU A 22 -27.19 8.41 -41.32
N LEU A 23 -26.57 7.40 -41.91
CA LEU A 23 -27.30 6.34 -42.63
C LEU A 23 -28.30 5.58 -41.72
N SER A 24 -27.96 5.42 -40.44
CA SER A 24 -28.81 4.80 -39.42
C SER A 24 -30.15 5.53 -39.26
N GLU A 25 -30.12 6.86 -39.21
CA GLU A 25 -31.30 7.71 -39.08
C GLU A 25 -32.23 7.55 -40.30
N LEU A 26 -31.66 7.60 -41.51
CA LEU A 26 -32.42 7.42 -42.75
C LEU A 26 -33.09 6.03 -42.82
N ILE A 27 -32.34 4.97 -42.50
CA ILE A 27 -32.87 3.59 -42.50
C ILE A 27 -34.00 3.46 -41.49
N GLN A 28 -33.85 4.00 -40.28
CA GLN A 28 -34.88 3.94 -39.24
C GLN A 28 -36.17 4.64 -39.67
N VAL A 29 -36.07 5.86 -40.21
CA VAL A 29 -37.24 6.63 -40.66
C VAL A 29 -37.96 5.92 -41.81
N ILE A 30 -37.22 5.46 -42.83
CA ILE A 30 -37.83 4.76 -43.98
C ILE A 30 -38.50 3.46 -43.52
N THR A 31 -37.87 2.71 -42.61
CA THR A 31 -38.44 1.46 -42.10
C THR A 31 -39.74 1.74 -41.33
N ALA A 32 -39.76 2.74 -40.45
CA ALA A 32 -40.96 3.12 -39.72
C ALA A 32 -42.12 3.57 -40.63
N GLU A 33 -41.83 4.37 -41.67
CA GLU A 33 -42.83 4.80 -42.65
C GLU A 33 -43.36 3.63 -43.50
N LEU A 34 -42.48 2.69 -43.88
CA LEU A 34 -42.88 1.47 -44.58
C LEU A 34 -43.79 0.59 -43.72
N ASP A 35 -43.44 0.40 -42.44
CA ASP A 35 -44.25 -0.35 -41.48
C ASP A 35 -45.63 0.30 -41.29
N GLN A 36 -45.68 1.63 -41.09
CA GLN A 36 -46.94 2.38 -40.99
C GLN A 36 -47.81 2.26 -42.25
N ALA A 37 -47.18 2.30 -43.43
CA ALA A 37 -47.88 2.12 -44.70
C ALA A 37 -48.46 0.69 -44.83
N GLN A 38 -47.70 -0.32 -44.41
CA GLN A 38 -48.15 -1.72 -44.39
C GLN A 38 -49.31 -1.93 -43.42
N ASP A 39 -49.22 -1.42 -42.19
CA ASP A 39 -50.30 -1.49 -41.20
C ASP A 39 -51.59 -0.85 -41.73
N THR A 40 -51.46 0.31 -42.38
CA THR A 40 -52.58 1.00 -43.02
C THR A 40 -53.22 0.16 -44.13
N LEU A 41 -52.42 -0.56 -44.91
CA LEU A 41 -52.91 -1.48 -45.95
C LEU A 41 -53.60 -2.71 -45.35
N ILE A 42 -53.05 -3.29 -44.28
CA ILE A 42 -53.67 -4.41 -43.56
C ILE A 42 -55.05 -4.00 -43.04
N LEU A 43 -55.18 -2.83 -42.41
CA LEU A 43 -56.47 -2.30 -41.96
C LEU A 43 -57.46 -2.05 -43.12
N LYS A 44 -56.98 -1.55 -44.25
CA LYS A 44 -57.82 -1.38 -45.46
C LYS A 44 -58.26 -2.73 -46.05
N SER A 45 -57.42 -3.77 -45.95
CA SER A 45 -57.71 -5.11 -46.46
C SER A 45 -58.92 -5.77 -45.80
N GLN A 46 -59.17 -5.44 -44.54
CA GLN A 46 -60.30 -5.98 -43.78
C GLN A 46 -61.65 -5.40 -44.25
N ASN A 47 -61.66 -4.18 -44.81
CA ASN A 47 -62.87 -3.49 -45.26
C ASN A 47 -63.08 -3.55 -46.79
N ARG A 48 -62.05 -3.91 -47.56
CA ARG A 48 -62.12 -4.09 -49.03
C ARG A 48 -60.91 -4.88 -49.53
N ARG A 49 -61.05 -5.57 -50.67
CA ARG A 49 -59.90 -6.24 -51.31
C ARG A 49 -58.79 -5.23 -51.63
N LEU A 50 -57.57 -5.54 -51.20
CA LEU A 50 -56.39 -4.77 -51.60
C LEU A 50 -56.10 -5.00 -53.08
N SER A 51 -55.87 -3.92 -53.82
CA SER A 51 -55.45 -3.97 -55.22
C SER A 51 -53.94 -3.88 -55.39
N MET A 52 -53.19 -3.57 -54.32
CA MET A 52 -51.74 -3.33 -54.34
C MET A 52 -51.08 -3.71 -53.01
N MET A 53 -49.86 -4.24 -53.06
CA MET A 53 -48.94 -4.44 -51.93
C MET A 53 -47.60 -3.80 -52.26
N VAL A 54 -46.88 -3.30 -51.26
CA VAL A 54 -45.50 -2.84 -51.44
C VAL A 54 -44.61 -4.09 -51.50
N ASN A 55 -44.16 -4.47 -52.70
CA ASN A 55 -43.34 -5.69 -52.89
C ASN A 55 -41.84 -5.44 -52.67
N GLN A 56 -41.36 -4.24 -53.00
CA GLN A 56 -39.98 -3.82 -52.82
C GLN A 56 -39.90 -2.30 -52.98
N LEU A 57 -39.08 -1.64 -52.17
CA LEU A 57 -38.71 -0.24 -52.35
C LEU A 57 -37.22 -0.16 -52.67
N ASN A 58 -36.89 0.41 -53.84
CA ASN A 58 -35.51 0.73 -54.20
C ASN A 58 -35.36 2.25 -54.19
N LEU A 59 -34.37 2.73 -53.44
CA LEU A 59 -34.05 4.15 -53.33
C LEU A 59 -32.61 4.38 -53.77
N ASP A 60 -32.46 5.18 -54.83
CA ASP A 60 -31.17 5.64 -55.34
C ASP A 60 -30.99 7.11 -54.99
N LEU A 61 -30.07 7.42 -54.08
CA LEU A 61 -29.75 8.78 -53.64
C LEU A 61 -28.37 9.19 -54.13
N GLN A 62 -28.27 10.37 -54.77
CA GLN A 62 -26.98 11.01 -54.97
C GLN A 62 -26.59 11.75 -53.70
N VAL A 63 -25.43 11.38 -53.14
CA VAL A 63 -24.97 11.89 -51.85
C VAL A 63 -23.50 12.30 -51.92
N ASP A 64 -23.16 13.31 -51.13
CA ASP A 64 -21.79 13.56 -50.70
C ASP A 64 -21.54 12.86 -49.37
N VAL A 65 -20.40 12.17 -49.25
CA VAL A 65 -20.02 11.40 -48.06
C VAL A 65 -18.80 12.04 -47.40
N ARG A 66 -18.87 12.26 -46.09
CA ARG A 66 -17.75 12.75 -45.28
C ARG A 66 -17.60 11.92 -44.01
N ARG A 67 -16.40 11.94 -43.43
CA ARG A 67 -16.16 11.34 -42.13
C ARG A 67 -16.02 12.45 -41.10
N ASP A 68 -16.79 12.37 -40.02
CA ASP A 68 -16.70 13.32 -38.93
C ASP A 68 -15.41 13.08 -38.09
N PRO A 69 -15.04 13.99 -37.18
CA PRO A 69 -13.87 13.84 -36.31
C PRO A 69 -13.92 12.62 -35.37
N ASN A 70 -15.11 12.09 -35.08
CA ASN A 70 -15.30 10.90 -34.24
C ASN A 70 -15.24 9.60 -35.06
N GLY A 71 -15.11 9.70 -36.37
CA GLY A 71 -14.95 8.58 -37.28
C GLY A 71 -16.25 8.04 -37.88
N HIS A 72 -17.39 8.71 -37.67
CA HIS A 72 -18.69 8.37 -38.25
C HIS A 72 -18.82 8.87 -39.69
N LEU A 73 -19.60 8.17 -40.51
CA LEU A 73 -19.87 8.59 -41.89
C LEU A 73 -21.13 9.46 -41.93
N MET A 74 -20.97 10.69 -42.38
CA MET A 74 -22.03 11.67 -42.59
C MET A 74 -22.36 11.77 -44.07
N PHE A 75 -23.65 11.82 -44.39
CA PHE A 75 -24.19 11.91 -45.74
C PHE A 75 -24.92 13.24 -45.91
N ARG A 76 -24.78 13.85 -47.09
CA ARG A 76 -25.60 14.99 -47.50
C ARG A 76 -26.19 14.71 -48.88
N THR A 77 -27.49 14.96 -49.05
CA THR A 77 -28.16 14.78 -50.35
C THR A 77 -27.68 15.83 -51.34
N VAL A 78 -27.45 15.48 -52.59
CA VAL A 78 -27.01 16.44 -53.61
C VAL A 78 -28.19 17.32 -54.06
N ALA A 79 -27.95 18.62 -54.20
CA ALA A 79 -28.98 19.58 -54.61
C ALA A 79 -29.46 19.34 -56.07
N PRO A 80 -30.70 19.70 -56.42
CA PRO A 80 -31.22 19.55 -57.77
C PRO A 80 -30.30 20.21 -58.83
N GLY A 81 -29.92 19.46 -59.87
CA GLY A 81 -29.08 19.94 -60.97
C GLY A 81 -27.57 19.80 -60.76
N GLN A 82 -27.11 19.34 -59.59
CA GLN A 82 -25.71 18.97 -59.35
C GLN A 82 -25.52 17.45 -59.50
N THR A 83 -24.32 17.02 -59.89
CA THR A 83 -23.96 15.59 -60.03
C THR A 83 -23.09 15.16 -58.87
N GLY A 84 -23.61 14.28 -58.01
CA GLY A 84 -22.84 13.68 -56.93
C GLY A 84 -21.83 12.66 -57.44
N ALA A 85 -20.68 12.55 -56.78
CA ALA A 85 -19.70 11.51 -57.09
C ALA A 85 -20.12 10.11 -56.60
N THR A 86 -21.06 10.05 -55.64
CA THR A 86 -21.48 8.80 -54.99
C THR A 86 -22.99 8.60 -55.12
N VAL A 87 -23.40 7.39 -55.50
CA VAL A 87 -24.80 6.94 -55.48
C VAL A 87 -24.97 5.92 -54.37
N LEU A 88 -25.77 6.24 -53.36
CA LEU A 88 -26.18 5.31 -52.33
C LEU A 88 -27.44 4.59 -52.80
N LYS A 89 -27.35 3.26 -52.97
CA LYS A 89 -28.46 2.41 -53.38
C LYS A 89 -28.94 1.60 -52.20
N LEU A 90 -30.20 1.78 -51.81
CA LEU A 90 -30.84 1.05 -50.69
C LEU A 90 -32.02 0.24 -51.24
N GLY A 91 -32.00 -1.06 -50.99
CA GLY A 91 -33.10 -1.97 -51.34
C GLY A 91 -33.79 -2.47 -50.08
N PHE A 92 -35.08 -2.17 -49.95
CA PHE A 92 -35.93 -2.66 -48.86
C PHE A 92 -36.90 -3.69 -49.43
N THR A 93 -36.78 -4.93 -48.98
CA THR A 93 -37.69 -6.01 -49.34
C THR A 93 -38.49 -6.39 -48.10
N PRO A 94 -39.84 -6.33 -48.12
CA PRO A 94 -40.65 -6.82 -47.03
C PRO A 94 -40.31 -8.29 -46.79
N ALA A 95 -40.04 -8.65 -45.54
CA ALA A 95 -39.89 -10.04 -45.19
C ALA A 95 -41.27 -10.70 -45.32
N LEU A 96 -41.38 -11.77 -46.13
CA LEU A 96 -42.59 -12.60 -46.20
C LEU A 96 -42.88 -13.11 -44.78
N ASP A 97 -44.15 -13.14 -44.36
CA ASP A 97 -44.58 -13.62 -43.03
C ASP A 97 -43.92 -14.95 -42.63
N THR A 98 -43.63 -15.83 -43.59
CA THR A 98 -42.94 -17.11 -43.36
C THR A 98 -41.46 -17.00 -42.96
N GLN A 99 -40.75 -15.91 -43.27
CA GLN A 99 -39.38 -15.67 -42.83
C GLN A 99 -39.30 -14.84 -41.54
N VAL A 100 -40.35 -14.08 -41.20
CA VAL A 100 -40.44 -13.33 -39.93
C VAL A 100 -40.86 -14.24 -38.77
N GLN A 101 -41.71 -15.24 -39.03
CA GLN A 101 -42.17 -16.18 -38.00
C GLN A 101 -41.05 -17.06 -37.42
N GLU A 102 -39.94 -17.26 -38.12
CA GLU A 102 -38.79 -18.01 -37.56
C GLU A 102 -37.91 -17.16 -36.65
N THR A 103 -38.07 -15.82 -36.64
CA THR A 103 -37.24 -14.91 -35.83
C THR A 103 -38.00 -14.16 -34.74
N ARG A 104 -39.29 -13.84 -34.94
CA ARG A 104 -40.16 -13.44 -33.83
C ARG A 104 -40.50 -14.69 -33.03
N LYS A 105 -39.83 -14.87 -31.90
CA LYS A 105 -40.21 -15.86 -30.88
C LYS A 105 -41.72 -15.74 -30.70
N SER A 106 -42.45 -16.79 -31.09
CA SER A 106 -43.88 -16.94 -30.93
C SER A 106 -44.22 -16.75 -29.46
N VAL A 107 -44.57 -15.53 -29.08
CA VAL A 107 -45.12 -15.20 -27.76
C VAL A 107 -46.49 -14.62 -28.05
N ASP A 108 -47.46 -15.54 -28.01
CA ASP A 108 -48.85 -15.34 -27.61
C ASP A 108 -49.67 -14.28 -28.36
N LEU A 109 -50.12 -14.64 -29.57
CA LEU A 109 -51.25 -13.98 -30.24
C LEU A 109 -52.63 -14.46 -29.76
N GLU A 110 -52.72 -15.29 -28.71
CA GLU A 110 -54.00 -15.91 -28.30
C GLU A 110 -54.75 -15.21 -27.15
N THR A 111 -54.21 -14.17 -26.52
CA THR A 111 -54.95 -13.41 -25.49
C THR A 111 -54.88 -11.91 -25.72
N GLY A 112 -55.96 -11.35 -26.25
CA GLY A 112 -56.11 -9.93 -26.59
C GLY A 112 -56.14 -8.99 -25.39
N ASP A 113 -54.96 -8.53 -24.97
CA ASP A 113 -54.84 -7.35 -24.11
C ASP A 113 -53.55 -6.57 -24.44
N TYR A 114 -53.52 -5.90 -25.59
CA TYR A 114 -52.44 -4.98 -25.97
C TYR A 114 -52.64 -3.64 -25.26
N ARG A 115 -52.09 -3.50 -24.05
CA ARG A 115 -52.03 -2.18 -23.39
C ARG A 115 -51.09 -1.27 -24.17
N ARG A 116 -51.56 -0.06 -24.46
CA ARG A 116 -50.81 0.88 -25.27
C ARG A 116 -49.80 1.62 -24.40
N LEU A 117 -48.71 2.09 -24.99
CA LEU A 117 -47.70 2.85 -24.25
C LEU A 117 -48.31 4.11 -23.63
N GLU A 118 -49.34 4.71 -24.25
CA GLU A 118 -50.06 5.87 -23.74
C GLU A 118 -50.80 5.59 -22.41
N ASP A 119 -51.03 4.33 -22.06
CA ASP A 119 -51.69 3.92 -20.82
C ASP A 119 -50.72 3.90 -19.62
N LEU A 120 -49.42 4.06 -19.86
CA LEU A 120 -48.41 4.12 -18.79
C LEU A 120 -48.54 5.41 -17.98
N PRO A 121 -48.37 5.34 -16.64
CA PRO A 121 -48.54 6.49 -15.78
C PRO A 121 -47.51 7.58 -16.11
N GLU A 122 -48.01 8.80 -16.32
CA GLU A 122 -47.23 10.03 -16.53
C GLU A 122 -46.22 9.96 -17.70
N ILE A 123 -46.42 9.07 -18.67
CA ILE A 123 -45.54 8.96 -19.84
C ILE A 123 -45.72 10.17 -20.78
N GLN A 124 -44.61 10.66 -21.33
CA GLN A 124 -44.60 11.77 -22.28
C GLN A 124 -44.44 11.28 -23.72
N SER A 125 -44.96 12.05 -24.69
CA SER A 125 -44.86 11.70 -26.12
C SER A 125 -43.42 11.47 -26.58
N VAL A 126 -42.45 12.23 -26.03
CA VAL A 126 -41.02 12.04 -26.33
C VAL A 126 -40.48 10.71 -25.82
N GLU A 127 -40.97 10.23 -24.67
CA GLU A 127 -40.57 8.94 -24.10
C GLU A 127 -41.17 7.78 -24.90
N ILE A 128 -42.40 7.94 -25.38
CA ILE A 128 -43.04 6.99 -26.31
C ILE A 128 -42.21 6.87 -27.59
N GLN A 129 -41.75 7.98 -28.17
CA GLN A 129 -40.89 7.95 -29.35
C GLN A 129 -39.56 7.22 -29.06
N LYS A 130 -38.93 7.51 -27.92
CA LYS A 130 -37.70 6.82 -27.49
C LYS A 130 -37.88 5.31 -27.29
N LEU A 131 -39.05 4.84 -26.85
CA LEU A 131 -39.35 3.41 -26.76
C LEU A 131 -39.53 2.80 -28.16
N LYS A 132 -40.22 3.51 -29.05
CA LYS A 132 -40.45 3.06 -30.44
C LYS A 132 -39.15 2.95 -31.24
N THR A 133 -38.17 3.83 -31.03
CA THR A 133 -36.86 3.73 -31.72
C THR A 133 -36.08 2.47 -31.35
N VAL A 134 -36.36 1.85 -30.20
CA VAL A 134 -35.75 0.58 -29.77
C VAL A 134 -36.67 -0.63 -29.99
N GLY A 135 -37.74 -0.48 -30.76
CA GLY A 135 -38.65 -1.57 -31.13
C GLY A 135 -39.69 -1.93 -30.07
N ILE A 136 -39.94 -1.06 -29.08
CA ILE A 136 -40.98 -1.24 -28.06
C ILE A 136 -42.21 -0.43 -28.50
N HIS A 137 -43.30 -1.12 -28.85
CA HIS A 137 -44.52 -0.48 -29.38
C HIS A 137 -45.73 -0.62 -28.44
N SER A 138 -45.66 -1.53 -27.47
CA SER A 138 -46.72 -1.80 -26.48
C SER A 138 -46.15 -2.01 -25.07
N VAL A 139 -47.03 -1.99 -24.07
CA VAL A 139 -46.66 -2.32 -22.68
C VAL A 139 -46.16 -3.76 -22.58
N ASN A 140 -46.72 -4.70 -23.36
CA ASN A 140 -46.26 -6.09 -23.41
C ASN A 140 -44.85 -6.20 -24.00
N ASP A 141 -44.53 -5.42 -25.04
CA ASP A 141 -43.15 -5.38 -25.58
C ASP A 141 -42.19 -4.86 -24.52
N LEU A 142 -42.58 -3.80 -23.80
CA LEU A 142 -41.81 -3.28 -22.67
C LEU A 142 -41.65 -4.35 -21.59
N GLU A 143 -42.69 -5.16 -21.32
CA GLU A 143 -42.62 -6.23 -20.35
C GLU A 143 -41.57 -7.29 -20.73
N VAL A 144 -41.61 -7.74 -21.98
CA VAL A 144 -40.70 -8.76 -22.52
C VAL A 144 -39.27 -8.24 -22.64
N ALA A 145 -39.10 -7.00 -23.12
CA ALA A 145 -37.79 -6.38 -23.35
C ALA A 145 -37.05 -5.99 -22.06
N THR A 146 -37.65 -6.17 -20.90
CA THR A 146 -37.13 -5.69 -19.61
C THR A 146 -37.22 -6.78 -18.52
N GLN A 147 -37.31 -8.06 -18.91
CA GLN A 147 -37.47 -9.20 -17.98
C GLN A 147 -36.29 -9.41 -17.03
N THR A 148 -35.08 -9.01 -17.43
CA THR A 148 -33.87 -9.15 -16.60
C THR A 148 -33.23 -7.79 -16.38
N PRO A 149 -32.43 -7.61 -15.31
CA PRO A 149 -31.69 -6.37 -15.08
C PRO A 149 -30.80 -5.98 -16.27
N ALA A 150 -30.14 -6.96 -16.93
CA ALA A 150 -29.30 -6.69 -18.08
C ALA A 150 -30.09 -6.14 -19.28
N MET A 151 -31.27 -6.72 -19.56
CA MET A 151 -32.15 -6.24 -20.62
C MET A 151 -32.71 -4.85 -20.29
N LEU A 152 -33.07 -4.60 -19.03
CA LEU A 152 -33.52 -3.29 -18.56
C LEU A 152 -32.44 -2.22 -18.78
N THR A 153 -31.19 -2.50 -18.39
CA THR A 153 -30.07 -1.60 -18.62
C THR A 153 -29.80 -1.40 -20.12
N GLU A 154 -29.93 -2.45 -20.93
CA GLU A 154 -29.77 -2.36 -22.39
C GLU A 154 -30.83 -1.45 -23.04
N ILE A 155 -32.11 -1.61 -22.66
CA ILE A 155 -33.19 -0.74 -23.14
C ILE A 155 -32.95 0.70 -22.70
N SER A 156 -32.63 0.95 -21.42
CA SER A 156 -32.30 2.29 -20.91
C SER A 156 -31.19 2.95 -21.73
N ALA A 157 -30.10 2.22 -21.99
CA ALA A 157 -28.96 2.72 -22.75
C ALA A 157 -29.31 3.03 -24.21
N LYS A 158 -30.06 2.15 -24.88
CA LYS A 158 -30.42 2.32 -26.30
C LYS A 158 -31.50 3.38 -26.52
N SER A 159 -32.48 3.48 -25.62
CA SER A 159 -33.57 4.45 -25.72
C SER A 159 -33.20 5.82 -25.16
N GLY A 160 -32.12 5.92 -24.36
CA GLY A 160 -31.76 7.12 -23.62
C GLY A 160 -32.85 7.53 -22.61
N LEU A 161 -33.56 6.55 -22.05
CA LEU A 161 -34.52 6.74 -20.96
C LEU A 161 -33.86 6.36 -19.64
N ASP A 162 -34.17 7.11 -18.58
CA ASP A 162 -33.70 6.77 -17.24
C ASP A 162 -34.28 5.40 -16.81
N GLU A 163 -33.42 4.51 -16.30
CA GLU A 163 -33.81 3.22 -15.76
C GLU A 163 -34.89 3.37 -14.67
N ALA A 164 -34.87 4.46 -13.90
CA ALA A 164 -35.90 4.74 -12.89
C ALA A 164 -37.31 4.87 -13.51
N ARG A 165 -37.43 5.46 -14.70
CA ARG A 165 -38.70 5.59 -15.43
C ARG A 165 -39.21 4.23 -15.90
N LEU A 166 -38.31 3.43 -16.49
CA LEU A 166 -38.64 2.07 -16.94
C LEU A 166 -39.10 1.20 -15.77
N ARG A 167 -38.43 1.28 -14.62
CA ARG A 167 -38.80 0.56 -13.38
C ARG A 167 -40.17 0.98 -12.86
N LEU A 168 -40.48 2.28 -12.88
CA LEU A 168 -41.78 2.79 -12.44
C LEU A 168 -42.93 2.21 -13.30
N TRP A 169 -42.79 2.25 -14.63
CA TRP A 169 -43.79 1.69 -15.55
C TRP A 169 -43.91 0.17 -15.46
N ARG A 170 -42.82 -0.51 -15.12
CA ARG A 170 -42.77 -1.96 -14.93
C ARG A 170 -43.16 -2.41 -13.53
N GLU A 171 -43.51 -1.48 -12.64
CA GLU A 171 -43.76 -1.73 -11.21
C GLU A 171 -42.62 -2.51 -10.53
N LEU A 172 -41.38 -2.30 -11.00
CA LEU A 172 -40.19 -2.93 -10.44
C LEU A 172 -39.71 -2.16 -9.20
N PRO A 173 -39.04 -2.85 -8.25
CA PRO A 173 -38.40 -2.21 -7.11
C PRO A 173 -37.45 -1.08 -7.55
N LEU A 174 -37.59 0.08 -6.89
CA LEU A 174 -36.83 1.29 -7.20
C LEU A 174 -36.41 1.96 -5.90
N ILE A 175 -35.12 2.27 -5.77
CA ILE A 175 -34.58 3.11 -4.71
C ILE A 175 -34.47 4.54 -5.24
N THR A 176 -35.09 5.48 -4.54
CA THR A 176 -35.05 6.91 -4.90
C THR A 176 -34.11 7.69 -3.99
N GLN A 177 -33.97 7.28 -2.73
CA GLN A 177 -33.13 8.00 -1.77
C GLN A 177 -32.62 7.10 -0.64
N ILE A 178 -31.42 7.42 -0.13
CA ILE A 178 -30.83 6.80 1.06
C ILE A 178 -30.59 7.89 2.11
N LYS A 179 -30.98 7.64 3.36
CA LYS A 179 -30.86 8.59 4.47
C LYS A 179 -30.30 7.90 5.72
N PRO A 180 -29.13 8.31 6.23
CA PRO A 180 -28.15 9.20 5.60
C PRO A 180 -27.39 8.51 4.44
N GLU A 181 -26.82 9.30 3.51
CA GLU A 181 -25.97 8.82 2.40
C GLU A 181 -24.55 8.39 2.83
N SER A 182 -24.19 8.66 4.09
CA SER A 182 -23.01 8.13 4.76
C SER A 182 -23.29 7.90 6.25
N GLY A 183 -22.51 7.03 6.89
CA GLY A 183 -22.66 6.79 8.32
C GLY A 183 -21.70 5.73 8.88
N ALA A 184 -21.59 5.66 10.20
CA ALA A 184 -20.71 4.71 10.87
C ALA A 184 -21.23 3.27 10.73
N PRO A 185 -20.38 2.25 10.49
CA PRO A 185 -20.78 0.83 10.46
C PRO A 185 -21.67 0.44 11.66
N GLY A 186 -22.77 -0.27 11.42
CA GLY A 186 -23.78 -0.59 12.45
C GLY A 186 -24.85 0.50 12.69
N SER A 187 -24.77 1.65 12.04
CA SER A 187 -25.81 2.68 12.10
C SER A 187 -27.08 2.28 11.32
N ILE A 188 -28.17 2.97 11.63
CA ILE A 188 -29.48 2.77 10.98
C ILE A 188 -29.54 3.60 9.72
N VAL A 189 -29.96 2.97 8.62
CA VAL A 189 -30.15 3.60 7.32
C VAL A 189 -31.59 3.41 6.86
N VAL A 190 -32.21 4.49 6.39
CA VAL A 190 -33.55 4.52 5.81
C VAL A 190 -33.44 4.65 4.30
N ILE A 191 -34.10 3.76 3.57
CA ILE A 191 -34.10 3.69 2.11
C ILE A 191 -35.53 4.01 1.65
N ASP A 192 -35.72 5.13 0.98
CA ASP A 192 -36.99 5.51 0.37
C ASP A 192 -37.04 5.06 -1.10
N GLY A 193 -38.22 4.70 -1.57
CA GLY A 193 -38.42 4.21 -2.93
C GLY A 193 -39.83 3.74 -3.24
N ALA A 194 -39.95 2.74 -4.11
CA ALA A 194 -41.22 2.18 -4.56
C ALA A 194 -41.12 0.67 -4.80
N ASN A 195 -42.28 0.01 -4.72
CA ASN A 195 -42.48 -1.41 -5.04
C ASN A 195 -41.60 -2.37 -4.20
N PHE A 196 -41.33 -2.02 -2.94
CA PHE A 196 -40.61 -2.89 -2.02
C PHE A 196 -41.50 -4.00 -1.42
N GLY A 197 -42.82 -3.86 -1.53
CA GLY A 197 -43.77 -4.71 -0.83
C GLY A 197 -43.72 -4.49 0.69
N THR A 198 -44.39 -5.36 1.44
CA THR A 198 -44.53 -5.26 2.91
C THR A 198 -43.95 -6.47 3.65
N ARG A 199 -43.35 -7.40 2.91
CA ARG A 199 -42.82 -8.66 3.44
C ARG A 199 -41.32 -8.56 3.67
N MET A 200 -40.91 -8.42 4.92
CA MET A 200 -39.49 -8.34 5.28
C MET A 200 -38.67 -9.56 4.87
N ASP A 201 -39.27 -10.76 4.89
CA ASP A 201 -38.60 -12.01 4.50
C ASP A 201 -38.25 -12.09 3.01
N ALA A 202 -38.84 -11.21 2.20
CA ALA A 202 -38.54 -11.09 0.77
C ALA A 202 -37.48 -10.03 0.46
N VAL A 203 -37.01 -9.26 1.45
CA VAL A 203 -36.10 -8.11 1.25
C VAL A 203 -34.68 -8.45 1.70
N GLU A 204 -33.75 -8.33 0.77
CA GLU A 204 -32.30 -8.40 1.03
C GLU A 204 -31.68 -7.07 0.62
N VAL A 205 -30.96 -6.39 1.52
CA VAL A 205 -30.27 -5.12 1.23
C VAL A 205 -28.77 -5.34 1.33
N TYR A 206 -28.03 -4.85 0.33
CA TYR A 206 -26.59 -5.03 0.20
C TYR A 206 -25.87 -3.68 0.17
N PHE A 207 -24.81 -3.56 0.96
CA PHE A 207 -23.84 -2.46 0.94
C PHE A 207 -22.49 -3.03 0.51
N GLN A 208 -21.90 -2.61 -0.63
CA GLN A 208 -20.62 -3.15 -1.12
C GLN A 208 -20.58 -4.70 -1.07
N ASP A 209 -21.65 -5.34 -1.52
CA ASP A 209 -21.86 -6.81 -1.50
C ASP A 209 -22.08 -7.46 -0.12
N LYS A 210 -22.13 -6.69 0.97
CA LYS A 210 -22.41 -7.20 2.33
C LYS A 210 -23.89 -7.06 2.68
N LEU A 211 -24.49 -8.17 3.12
CA LEU A 211 -25.90 -8.23 3.52
C LEU A 211 -26.14 -7.45 4.81
N ALA A 212 -27.03 -6.46 4.75
CA ALA A 212 -27.52 -5.69 5.88
C ALA A 212 -28.68 -6.40 6.58
N LYS A 213 -28.89 -6.07 7.87
CA LYS A 213 -30.01 -6.58 8.63
C LYS A 213 -31.24 -5.69 8.42
N VAL A 214 -32.29 -6.23 7.83
CA VAL A 214 -33.55 -5.49 7.63
C VAL A 214 -34.31 -5.40 8.96
N LEU A 215 -34.73 -4.19 9.33
CA LEU A 215 -35.43 -3.90 10.59
C LEU A 215 -36.91 -3.62 10.37
N ASP A 216 -37.26 -2.97 9.27
CA ASP A 216 -38.64 -2.68 8.89
C ASP A 216 -38.77 -2.54 7.37
N CYS A 217 -39.95 -2.85 6.83
CA CYS A 217 -40.24 -2.74 5.40
C CYS A 217 -41.70 -2.37 5.13
N THR A 218 -41.89 -1.30 4.38
CA THR A 218 -43.15 -0.89 3.75
C THR A 218 -42.94 -0.78 2.25
N ASN A 219 -44.03 -0.63 1.48
CA ASN A 219 -43.94 -0.60 0.02
C ASN A 219 -43.04 0.51 -0.54
N THR A 220 -42.81 1.58 0.23
CA THR A 220 -42.03 2.75 -0.18
C THR A 220 -40.86 3.08 0.72
N ARG A 221 -40.61 2.26 1.76
CA ARG A 221 -39.51 2.48 2.72
C ARG A 221 -38.98 1.20 3.32
N ILE A 222 -37.66 1.05 3.35
CA ILE A 222 -36.95 -0.02 4.06
C ILE A 222 -36.04 0.63 5.12
N THR A 223 -36.03 0.09 6.34
CA THR A 223 -35.09 0.49 7.39
C THR A 223 -34.15 -0.66 7.68
N VAL A 224 -32.83 -0.42 7.68
CA VAL A 224 -31.80 -1.45 7.87
C VAL A 224 -30.75 -1.04 8.90
N GLU A 225 -30.19 -2.02 9.61
CA GLU A 225 -28.93 -1.89 10.34
C GLU A 225 -27.79 -2.27 9.39
N MET A 226 -26.87 -1.33 9.20
CA MET A 226 -25.74 -1.49 8.29
C MET A 226 -24.72 -2.52 8.81
N PRO A 227 -24.06 -3.32 7.94
CA PRO A 227 -22.97 -4.20 8.35
C PRO A 227 -21.82 -3.47 9.05
N ARG A 228 -21.23 -4.10 10.08
CA ARG A 228 -20.21 -3.49 10.95
C ARG A 228 -18.80 -3.44 10.34
N ASN A 229 -18.55 -4.20 9.29
CA ASN A 229 -17.22 -4.35 8.68
C ASN A 229 -17.09 -3.62 7.33
N LEU A 230 -17.86 -2.55 7.10
CA LEU A 230 -17.78 -1.75 5.88
C LEU A 230 -16.67 -0.70 5.98
N VAL A 231 -16.06 -0.37 4.84
CA VAL A 231 -14.98 0.61 4.74
C VAL A 231 -15.12 1.40 3.43
N GLY A 232 -14.91 2.71 3.48
CA GLY A 232 -14.89 3.57 2.29
C GLY A 232 -16.24 3.71 1.57
N GLY A 233 -16.19 4.14 0.30
CA GLY A 233 -17.36 4.39 -0.55
C GLY A 233 -17.73 3.19 -1.43
N GLY A 234 -19.00 3.05 -1.78
CA GLY A 234 -19.48 1.99 -2.66
C GLY A 234 -20.94 2.18 -3.07
N PHE A 235 -21.59 1.08 -3.47
CA PHE A 235 -22.98 1.09 -3.90
C PHE A 235 -23.87 0.33 -2.92
N LEU A 236 -25.10 0.82 -2.79
CA LEU A 236 -26.21 0.17 -2.11
C LEU A 236 -27.20 -0.34 -3.14
N ALA A 237 -27.65 -1.58 -2.97
CA ALA A 237 -28.71 -2.18 -3.77
C ALA A 237 -29.64 -3.01 -2.86
N ALA A 238 -30.89 -3.23 -3.30
CA ALA A 238 -31.77 -4.18 -2.66
C ALA A 238 -32.28 -5.23 -3.67
N LYS A 239 -32.69 -6.37 -3.15
CA LYS A 239 -33.37 -7.44 -3.87
C LYS A 239 -34.67 -7.75 -3.15
N ILE A 240 -35.78 -7.63 -3.88
CA ILE A 240 -37.13 -7.87 -3.41
C ILE A 240 -37.63 -9.13 -4.14
N GLY A 241 -37.64 -10.27 -3.45
CA GLY A 241 -37.86 -11.58 -4.07
C GLY A 241 -36.80 -11.87 -5.14
N ASN A 242 -37.20 -11.96 -6.41
CA ASN A 242 -36.28 -12.18 -7.54
C ASN A 242 -35.88 -10.88 -8.28
N GLN A 243 -36.41 -9.73 -7.86
CA GLN A 243 -36.19 -8.45 -8.54
C GLN A 243 -35.14 -7.62 -7.81
N LYS A 244 -34.11 -7.16 -8.53
CA LYS A 244 -33.10 -6.24 -8.01
C LYS A 244 -33.53 -4.80 -8.25
N THR A 245 -33.27 -3.90 -7.31
CA THR A 245 -33.40 -2.45 -7.50
C THR A 245 -32.29 -1.90 -8.40
N ASN A 246 -32.37 -0.62 -8.74
CA ASN A 246 -31.21 0.17 -9.13
C ASN A 246 -30.21 0.29 -7.95
N THR A 247 -29.04 0.84 -8.22
CA THR A 247 -28.02 1.11 -7.22
C THR A 247 -27.85 2.60 -6.97
N LEU A 248 -27.66 3.00 -5.71
CA LEU A 248 -27.27 4.36 -5.36
C LEU A 248 -25.92 4.35 -4.61
N PRO A 249 -25.09 5.38 -4.77
CA PRO A 249 -23.83 5.49 -4.05
C PRO A 249 -24.08 5.67 -2.55
N TRP A 250 -23.19 5.12 -1.73
CA TRP A 250 -23.23 5.25 -0.28
C TRP A 250 -21.80 5.14 0.30
N ARG A 251 -21.53 5.75 1.46
CA ARG A 251 -20.19 5.74 2.07
C ARG A 251 -20.14 5.40 3.55
N ALA A 252 -19.29 4.43 3.92
CA ALA A 252 -18.99 4.10 5.30
C ALA A 252 -18.09 5.17 5.91
N ASP A 253 -18.54 5.73 7.04
CA ASP A 253 -17.78 6.70 7.82
C ASP A 253 -16.95 5.92 8.84
N THR A 254 -15.66 5.77 8.55
CA THR A 254 -14.74 4.92 9.31
C THR A 254 -13.53 5.72 9.77
N VAL A 255 -13.14 5.48 11.02
CA VAL A 255 -11.80 5.80 11.52
C VAL A 255 -10.89 4.60 11.21
N ASP A 256 -9.72 4.86 10.63
CA ASP A 256 -8.73 3.82 10.32
C ASP A 256 -7.37 4.29 10.84
N LEU A 257 -7.04 3.89 12.08
CA LEU A 257 -5.78 4.23 12.71
C LEU A 257 -4.70 3.22 12.31
N ASN A 258 -3.80 3.65 11.45
CA ASN A 258 -2.67 2.87 10.98
C ASN A 258 -1.39 3.26 11.75
N VAL A 259 -0.75 2.29 12.40
CA VAL A 259 0.57 2.42 13.02
C VAL A 259 1.63 2.09 11.96
N GLN A 260 2.28 3.13 11.44
CA GLN A 260 3.26 3.00 10.36
C GLN A 260 4.62 2.50 10.86
N ASP A 261 5.06 2.98 12.03
CA ASP A 261 6.36 2.65 12.57
C ASP A 261 6.45 2.89 14.09
N ILE A 262 7.41 2.23 14.73
CA ILE A 262 7.96 2.59 16.04
C ILE A 262 9.42 3.02 15.82
N VAL A 263 9.70 4.30 15.98
CA VAL A 263 11.05 4.85 15.92
C VAL A 263 11.72 4.71 17.28
N ILE A 264 12.95 4.20 17.29
CA ILE A 264 13.81 4.17 18.48
C ILE A 264 14.71 5.41 18.43
N ASP A 265 14.37 6.43 19.20
CA ASP A 265 15.04 7.73 19.22
C ASP A 265 16.14 7.74 20.29
N SER A 266 17.20 6.95 20.04
CA SER A 266 18.32 6.78 20.96
C SER A 266 19.61 6.38 20.23
N PRO A 267 20.80 6.73 20.78
CA PRO A 267 22.07 6.30 20.22
C PRO A 267 22.13 4.78 20.00
N THR A 268 22.61 4.39 18.82
CA THR A 268 22.87 2.98 18.46
C THR A 268 24.38 2.69 18.50
N PRO A 269 24.81 1.55 19.07
CA PRO A 269 23.99 0.52 19.71
C PRO A 269 23.47 0.94 21.10
N ILE A 270 22.31 0.41 21.49
CA ILE A 270 21.74 0.62 22.83
C ILE A 270 22.51 -0.24 23.84
N VAL A 271 22.89 0.35 24.98
CA VAL A 271 23.60 -0.35 26.05
C VAL A 271 22.80 -0.39 27.35
N GLN A 272 23.05 -1.40 28.20
CA GLN A 272 22.44 -1.48 29.53
C GLN A 272 22.70 -0.20 30.35
N GLY A 273 21.70 0.21 31.14
CA GLY A 273 21.69 1.45 31.92
C GLY A 273 21.29 2.69 31.13
N GLN A 274 21.11 2.59 29.80
CA GLN A 274 20.65 3.70 28.96
C GLN A 274 19.12 3.84 29.03
N GLU A 275 18.64 5.09 29.16
CA GLU A 275 17.23 5.43 28.92
C GLU A 275 17.01 5.57 27.41
N VAL A 276 16.01 4.86 26.90
CA VAL A 276 15.66 4.84 25.48
C VAL A 276 14.29 5.48 25.30
N THR A 277 14.16 6.34 24.30
CA THR A 277 12.88 6.93 23.89
C THR A 277 12.35 6.23 22.65
N PHE A 278 11.12 5.76 22.71
CA PHE A 278 10.36 5.20 21.61
C PHE A 278 9.30 6.19 21.17
N ARG A 279 9.04 6.24 19.86
CA ARG A 279 8.08 7.15 19.25
C ARG A 279 7.26 6.38 18.22
N ALA A 280 5.94 6.30 18.41
CA ALA A 280 5.05 5.69 17.43
C ALA A 280 4.66 6.70 16.35
N ILE A 281 4.65 6.28 15.10
CA ILE A 281 4.16 7.03 13.95
C ILE A 281 2.79 6.48 13.59
N LEU A 282 1.74 7.26 13.82
CA LEU A 282 0.35 6.90 13.55
C LEU A 282 -0.22 7.78 12.44
N SER A 283 -1.13 7.24 11.63
CA SER A 283 -1.93 8.02 10.70
C SER A 283 -3.39 7.57 10.75
N ASN A 284 -4.32 8.52 10.70
CA ASN A 284 -5.72 8.21 10.45
C ASN A 284 -5.96 8.17 8.94
N GLN A 285 -6.03 6.98 8.35
CA GLN A 285 -6.36 6.76 6.95
C GLN A 285 -7.88 6.72 6.69
N GLY A 286 -8.67 6.86 7.76
CA GLY A 286 -10.12 6.91 7.71
C GLY A 286 -10.62 8.20 7.06
N ASN A 287 -11.90 8.24 6.76
CA ASN A 287 -12.56 9.43 6.20
C ASN A 287 -13.21 10.32 7.28
N VAL A 288 -13.20 9.88 8.55
CA VAL A 288 -13.70 10.63 9.70
C VAL A 288 -12.58 10.84 10.73
N ASP A 289 -12.67 11.95 11.45
CA ASP A 289 -11.76 12.27 12.56
C ASP A 289 -11.88 11.23 13.68
N ALA A 290 -10.74 10.77 14.19
CA ALA A 290 -10.70 9.98 15.40
C ALA A 290 -10.90 10.91 16.59
N ALA A 291 -12.09 10.91 17.20
CA ALA A 291 -12.28 11.51 18.53
C ALA A 291 -11.43 10.71 19.54
N GLY A 292 -10.71 11.38 20.43
CA GLY A 292 -9.59 10.81 21.21
C GLY A 292 -9.68 9.32 21.55
N PHE A 293 -8.65 8.58 21.17
CA PHE A 293 -8.58 7.12 21.11
C PHE A 293 -7.63 6.55 22.17
N GLU A 294 -7.65 5.24 22.39
CA GLU A 294 -6.74 4.59 23.34
C GLU A 294 -5.50 4.03 22.64
N VAL A 295 -4.35 4.12 23.31
CA VAL A 295 -3.09 3.56 22.82
C VAL A 295 -2.44 2.70 23.88
N ASN A 296 -1.78 1.62 23.46
CA ASN A 296 -1.14 0.67 24.35
C ASN A 296 0.30 0.41 23.90
N TRP A 297 1.25 0.61 24.81
CA TRP A 297 2.62 0.12 24.65
C TRP A 297 2.78 -1.19 25.39
N GLU A 298 3.47 -2.15 24.77
CA GLU A 298 3.94 -3.34 25.47
C GLU A 298 5.39 -3.63 25.11
N LEU A 299 6.19 -3.90 26.15
CA LEU A 299 7.59 -4.27 26.03
C LEU A 299 7.78 -5.66 26.64
N LEU A 300 8.36 -6.55 25.85
CA LEU A 300 8.65 -7.93 26.22
C LEU A 300 10.16 -8.18 26.15
N GLN A 301 10.69 -8.94 27.10
CA GLN A 301 12.02 -9.53 26.96
C GLN A 301 11.87 -10.91 26.29
N VAL A 302 12.60 -11.13 25.19
CA VAL A 302 12.55 -12.38 24.42
C VAL A 302 13.68 -13.29 24.88
N GLY A 303 13.34 -14.44 25.46
CA GLY A 303 14.33 -15.44 25.87
C GLY A 303 15.18 -15.93 24.68
N THR A 304 16.49 -15.95 24.82
CA THR A 304 17.44 -16.36 23.77
C THR A 304 17.61 -17.87 23.71
N THR A 305 16.73 -18.59 23.02
CA THR A 305 17.11 -19.89 22.46
C THR A 305 17.79 -19.65 21.10
N ARG A 306 19.10 -19.89 21.04
CA ARG A 306 19.87 -19.97 19.78
C ARG A 306 19.17 -20.97 18.84
N LEU A 307 18.49 -20.49 17.79
CA LEU A 307 18.08 -21.34 16.68
C LEU A 307 19.33 -21.73 15.85
N PRO A 308 19.53 -23.00 15.47
CA PRO A 308 20.58 -23.38 14.54
C PRO A 308 20.36 -22.69 13.18
N LEU A 309 21.45 -22.31 12.51
CA LEU A 309 21.41 -21.74 11.15
C LEU A 309 20.60 -22.65 10.20
N PRO A 310 19.67 -22.11 9.39
CA PRO A 310 18.91 -22.93 8.45
C PRO A 310 19.80 -23.41 7.31
N ASP A 311 19.89 -24.74 7.15
CA ASP A 311 20.46 -25.40 5.98
C ASP A 311 19.64 -25.01 4.73
N ARG A 312 20.33 -24.53 3.69
CA ARG A 312 19.74 -24.01 2.44
C ARG A 312 19.35 -25.12 1.46
N SER A 313 18.67 -26.18 1.92
CA SER A 313 18.31 -27.29 1.04
C SER A 313 17.03 -28.04 1.41
N ALA A 314 15.87 -27.37 1.45
CA ALA A 314 14.58 -28.06 1.21
C ALA A 314 13.44 -27.08 0.81
N PRO A 315 12.58 -27.42 -0.17
CA PRO A 315 11.46 -26.59 -0.61
C PRO A 315 10.17 -26.82 0.21
N THR A 316 9.32 -25.81 0.16
CA THR A 316 7.99 -25.57 0.75
C THR A 316 7.03 -26.78 0.77
N MET A 317 6.35 -27.03 1.90
CA MET A 317 4.94 -27.48 1.99
C MET A 317 4.42 -27.22 3.43
N LEU A 318 3.32 -26.49 3.57
CA LEU A 318 2.64 -26.22 4.84
C LEU A 318 1.25 -26.84 4.78
N GLN A 319 1.08 -28.06 5.28
CA GLN A 319 -0.25 -28.59 5.63
C GLN A 319 -0.15 -29.75 6.65
N ALA A 320 -0.81 -29.52 7.79
CA ALA A 320 -1.40 -30.47 8.74
C ALA A 320 -0.53 -31.53 9.44
N ALA A 321 -0.40 -31.40 10.77
CA ALA A 321 -0.64 -32.51 11.70
C ALA A 321 -1.00 -31.95 13.08
N VAL A 322 -2.21 -32.30 13.54
CA VAL A 322 -2.61 -32.30 14.94
C VAL A 322 -2.22 -33.68 15.48
N ASP A 323 -1.32 -33.77 16.47
CA ASP A 323 -1.32 -34.87 17.45
C ASP A 323 -0.44 -34.56 18.67
N ASP A 324 -0.76 -35.24 19.75
CA ASP A 324 -0.49 -35.05 21.17
C ASP A 324 0.96 -34.97 21.70
N SER A 325 1.03 -34.33 22.89
CA SER A 325 1.91 -34.58 24.05
C SER A 325 3.25 -33.85 24.20
N ASP A 326 3.31 -33.19 25.36
CA ASP A 326 4.43 -32.84 26.23
C ASP A 326 5.59 -31.94 25.74
N ASP A 327 5.59 -30.76 26.33
CA ASP A 327 6.75 -29.97 26.75
C ASP A 327 7.68 -29.42 25.65
N ILE A 328 7.13 -28.47 24.89
CA ILE A 328 7.94 -27.38 24.36
C ILE A 328 7.42 -26.08 24.97
N GLN A 329 7.96 -25.71 26.13
CA GLN A 329 7.96 -24.32 26.57
C GLN A 329 8.61 -23.50 25.45
N GLY A 330 7.79 -22.83 24.65
CA GLY A 330 8.26 -21.76 23.75
C GLY A 330 9.07 -20.73 24.54
N PRO A 331 9.92 -19.92 23.88
CA PRO A 331 10.77 -18.96 24.58
C PRO A 331 9.91 -18.13 25.54
N SER A 332 10.22 -18.17 26.83
CA SER A 332 9.45 -17.49 27.86
C SER A 332 9.51 -15.98 27.60
N THR A 333 8.50 -15.43 26.94
CA THR A 333 8.31 -13.99 26.78
C THR A 333 7.74 -13.44 28.07
N GLN A 334 8.53 -12.66 28.79
CA GLN A 334 8.06 -11.95 29.98
C GLN A 334 7.65 -10.53 29.57
N SER A 335 6.39 -10.16 29.87
CA SER A 335 5.95 -8.77 29.76
C SER A 335 6.56 -7.96 30.90
N ILE A 336 7.37 -6.98 30.54
CA ILE A 336 8.12 -6.15 31.50
C ILE A 336 7.53 -4.75 31.63
N TYR A 337 6.67 -4.34 30.68
CA TYR A 337 5.94 -3.09 30.75
C TYR A 337 4.68 -3.12 29.90
N ARG A 338 3.59 -2.53 30.43
CA ARG A 338 2.34 -2.27 29.71
C ARG A 338 1.73 -0.96 30.21
N GLU A 339 1.36 -0.07 29.31
CA GLU A 339 0.70 1.19 29.65
C GLU A 339 -0.37 1.56 28.62
N LEU A 340 -1.55 1.93 29.13
CA LEU A 340 -2.73 2.33 28.37
C LEU A 340 -3.03 3.81 28.67
N TYR A 341 -3.18 4.64 27.64
CA TYR A 341 -3.59 6.03 27.83
C TYR A 341 -4.42 6.57 26.67
N SER A 342 -5.21 7.62 26.95
CA SER A 342 -5.99 8.32 25.94
C SER A 342 -5.11 9.30 25.16
N HIS A 343 -5.16 9.25 23.84
CA HIS A 343 -4.53 10.20 22.96
C HIS A 343 -5.53 11.24 22.43
N ALA A 344 -5.02 12.42 22.03
CA ALA A 344 -5.84 13.47 21.44
C ALA A 344 -6.42 13.05 20.08
N SER A 345 -7.34 13.84 19.55
CA SER A 345 -7.95 13.53 18.25
C SER A 345 -6.94 13.59 17.11
N LEU A 346 -7.13 12.71 16.12
CA LEU A 346 -6.36 12.71 14.88
C LEU A 346 -7.32 12.92 13.70
N ARG A 347 -7.13 13.99 12.94
CA ARG A 347 -8.02 14.31 11.83
C ARG A 347 -7.93 13.24 10.75
N SER A 348 -9.01 13.11 9.97
CA SER A 348 -9.04 12.31 8.75
C SER A 348 -7.83 12.63 7.85
N GLN A 349 -7.17 11.60 7.35
CA GLN A 349 -5.95 11.68 6.51
C GLN A 349 -4.74 12.35 7.17
N GLN A 350 -4.75 12.58 8.48
CA GLN A 350 -3.65 13.19 9.21
C GLN A 350 -2.67 12.13 9.74
N GLN A 351 -1.38 12.41 9.61
CA GLN A 351 -0.31 11.70 10.33
C GLN A 351 0.02 12.44 11.64
N SER A 352 0.37 11.68 12.69
CA SER A 352 0.79 12.20 13.98
C SER A 352 2.17 12.87 13.88
N SER A 353 2.25 14.09 13.34
CA SER A 353 3.45 14.93 13.42
C SER A 353 3.67 15.44 14.85
N ASP A 354 4.94 15.64 15.25
CA ASP A 354 5.52 16.28 16.46
C ASP A 354 4.94 15.99 17.86
N ASN A 355 3.65 15.69 18.02
CA ASN A 355 3.00 15.17 19.23
C ASN A 355 2.93 13.63 19.22
N ALA A 356 3.86 12.99 18.52
CA ALA A 356 3.94 11.55 18.41
C ALA A 356 3.91 10.90 19.81
N VAL A 357 3.19 9.79 19.91
CA VAL A 357 3.05 9.06 21.15
C VAL A 357 4.44 8.56 21.57
N THR A 358 4.94 9.02 22.72
CA THR A 358 6.28 8.67 23.21
C THR A 358 6.22 7.78 24.43
N PHE A 359 7.15 6.84 24.50
CA PHE A 359 7.37 5.94 25.63
C PHE A 359 8.86 5.92 25.96
N LYS A 360 9.22 6.04 27.24
CA LYS A 360 10.62 5.99 27.68
C LYS A 360 10.84 4.81 28.62
N TYR A 361 11.95 4.10 28.43
CA TYR A 361 12.31 2.98 29.29
C TYR A 361 13.82 2.88 29.49
N LYS A 362 14.25 2.56 30.70
CA LYS A 362 15.66 2.33 31.04
C LYS A 362 15.91 0.82 31.14
N PHE A 363 16.84 0.32 30.34
CA PHE A 363 17.12 -1.12 30.26
C PHE A 363 18.23 -1.53 31.24
N ASP A 364 17.90 -2.25 32.30
CA ASP A 364 18.89 -2.67 33.30
C ASP A 364 19.61 -3.99 32.96
N GLN A 365 19.10 -4.75 31.98
CA GLN A 365 19.68 -6.02 31.55
C GLN A 365 20.00 -6.01 30.04
N PRO A 366 21.07 -6.68 29.60
CA PRO A 366 21.30 -6.93 28.19
C PRO A 366 20.38 -8.04 27.68
N GLY A 367 20.02 -8.00 26.41
CA GLY A 367 19.13 -9.00 25.81
C GLY A 367 18.44 -8.54 24.54
N ILE A 368 17.56 -9.41 24.03
CA ILE A 368 16.66 -9.07 22.93
C ILE A 368 15.33 -8.64 23.53
N TYR A 369 14.85 -7.49 23.08
CA TYR A 369 13.58 -6.93 23.49
C TYR A 369 12.67 -6.77 22.28
N ARG A 370 11.38 -7.00 22.50
CA ARG A 370 10.31 -6.78 21.53
C ARG A 370 9.40 -5.69 22.07
N ILE A 371 9.28 -4.61 21.32
CA ILE A 371 8.32 -3.53 21.61
C ILE A 371 7.15 -3.63 20.65
N SER A 372 5.94 -3.41 21.17
CA SER A 372 4.74 -3.28 20.38
C SER A 372 3.96 -2.04 20.76
N PHE A 373 3.29 -1.47 19.76
CA PHE A 373 2.41 -0.32 19.92
C PHE A 373 1.10 -0.61 19.19
N MET A 374 -0.01 -0.24 19.80
CA MET A 374 -1.35 -0.39 19.24
C MET A 374 -2.19 0.87 19.48
N ALA A 375 -3.06 1.21 18.53
CA ALA A 375 -4.05 2.27 18.66
C ALA A 375 -5.48 1.74 18.41
N ASP A 376 -6.39 1.97 19.35
CA ASP A 376 -7.80 1.56 19.27
C ASP A 376 -8.73 2.79 19.24
N PRO A 377 -9.38 3.07 18.10
CA PRO A 377 -10.33 4.18 17.98
C PRO A 377 -11.66 3.95 18.70
N ASN A 378 -12.02 2.69 19.02
CA ASN A 378 -13.34 2.35 19.55
C ASN A 378 -13.37 2.18 21.08
N LYS A 379 -12.21 2.13 21.74
CA LYS A 379 -12.10 1.86 23.20
C LYS A 379 -12.82 0.57 23.60
N GLN A 380 -12.92 -0.37 22.66
CA GLN A 380 -13.59 -1.65 22.84
C GLN A 380 -12.50 -2.71 22.88
N THR A 381 -12.33 -3.24 24.08
CA THR A 381 -11.42 -4.30 24.51
C THR A 381 -10.89 -5.16 23.35
N PHE A 382 -9.62 -4.92 22.97
CA PHE A 382 -8.67 -5.84 22.31
C PHE A 382 -9.22 -6.84 21.26
N ASP A 383 -10.27 -6.51 20.50
CA ASP A 383 -10.88 -7.45 19.55
C ASP A 383 -10.73 -7.02 18.08
N GLN A 384 -9.74 -7.69 17.46
CA GLN A 384 -9.80 -8.35 16.16
C GLN A 384 -10.12 -7.50 14.92
N LEU A 385 -9.10 -7.47 14.03
CA LEU A 385 -9.16 -7.27 12.57
C LEU A 385 -9.02 -5.84 12.03
N GLN A 386 -8.02 -5.09 12.50
CA GLN A 386 -7.25 -4.24 11.59
C GLN A 386 -5.76 -4.51 11.78
N THR A 387 -5.13 -5.29 10.91
CA THR A 387 -3.69 -5.63 10.97
C THR A 387 -2.78 -4.40 10.97
N ASN A 388 -3.31 -3.24 10.60
CA ASN A 388 -2.59 -1.99 10.43
C ASN A 388 -2.54 -1.18 11.73
N ASN A 389 -3.32 -1.51 12.76
CA ASN A 389 -3.37 -0.73 13.99
C ASN A 389 -2.33 -1.15 15.04
N GLN A 390 -1.45 -2.09 14.69
CA GLN A 390 -0.40 -2.61 15.55
C GLN A 390 0.94 -2.65 14.80
N PHE A 391 2.02 -2.27 15.49
CA PHE A 391 3.38 -2.43 14.98
C PHE A 391 4.26 -3.11 16.03
N ILE A 392 5.17 -3.96 15.57
CA ILE A 392 6.10 -4.72 16.43
C ILE A 392 7.52 -4.52 15.93
N ARG A 393 8.44 -4.23 16.84
CA ARG A 393 9.87 -4.07 16.54
C ARG A 393 10.73 -4.83 17.55
N GLU A 394 11.75 -5.53 17.06
CA GLU A 394 12.78 -6.16 17.90
C GLU A 394 14.08 -5.38 17.84
N PHE A 395 14.80 -5.32 18.96
CA PHE A 395 16.12 -4.68 19.07
C PHE A 395 16.96 -5.33 20.17
N ALA A 396 18.27 -5.12 20.10
CA ALA A 396 19.23 -5.63 21.06
C ALA A 396 19.69 -4.53 22.03
N VAL A 397 19.79 -4.88 23.31
CA VAL A 397 20.48 -4.10 24.33
C VAL A 397 21.80 -4.80 24.66
N ASN A 398 22.90 -4.11 24.43
CA ASN A 398 24.24 -4.64 24.63
C ASN A 398 24.71 -4.45 26.08
N SER A 399 25.57 -5.37 26.55
CA SER A 399 26.29 -5.18 27.81
C SER A 399 27.21 -3.96 27.73
N LEU A 400 27.48 -3.32 28.87
CA LEU A 400 28.53 -2.29 28.94
C LEU A 400 29.88 -2.91 28.54
N PRO A 401 30.72 -2.17 27.79
CA PRO A 401 32.07 -2.64 27.51
C PRO A 401 32.82 -2.85 28.83
N PRO A 402 33.68 -3.87 28.94
CA PRO A 402 34.47 -4.07 30.14
C PRO A 402 35.36 -2.84 30.37
N PRO A 403 35.61 -2.46 31.64
CA PRO A 403 36.52 -1.37 31.93
C PRO A 403 37.89 -1.64 31.31
N PRO A 404 38.60 -0.62 30.82
CA PRO A 404 39.94 -0.80 30.27
C PRO A 404 40.85 -1.47 31.32
N PRO A 405 41.77 -2.36 30.90
CA PRO A 405 42.70 -2.99 31.83
C PRO A 405 43.52 -1.92 32.56
N PRO A 406 43.88 -2.14 33.84
CA PRO A 406 44.71 -1.19 34.58
C PRO A 406 46.07 -1.01 33.87
N PRO A 407 46.68 0.19 33.93
CA PRO A 407 47.98 0.44 33.31
C PRO A 407 49.05 -0.50 33.91
N PRO A 408 50.04 -0.96 33.12
CA PRO A 408 51.09 -1.83 33.64
C PRO A 408 51.90 -1.11 34.74
N PRO A 409 52.30 -1.81 35.81
CA PRO A 409 52.98 -1.16 36.93
C PRO A 409 54.39 -0.72 36.54
N VAL A 410 54.77 0.52 36.92
CA VAL A 410 56.09 1.09 36.67
C VAL A 410 57.20 0.27 37.37
N PRO A 411 58.36 0.09 36.72
CA PRO A 411 59.51 -0.56 37.34
C PRO A 411 60.09 0.35 38.43
N LEU A 412 60.55 -0.25 39.53
CA LEU A 412 61.18 0.46 40.64
C LEU A 412 62.44 -0.27 41.06
N LEU A 413 63.57 0.42 41.15
CA LEU A 413 64.77 -0.12 41.75
C LEU A 413 64.71 0.05 43.27
N ASN A 414 65.40 -0.83 44.00
CA ASN A 414 65.54 -0.70 45.45
C ASN A 414 66.13 0.67 45.85
N PRO A 415 65.97 1.10 47.12
CA PRO A 415 66.65 2.30 47.58
C PRO A 415 68.17 2.18 47.49
N SER A 416 68.84 3.29 47.19
CA SER A 416 70.30 3.40 47.31
C SER A 416 70.73 2.98 48.73
N PRO A 417 71.82 2.20 48.89
CA PRO A 417 72.79 1.84 47.86
C PRO A 417 72.55 0.44 47.23
N ASN A 418 71.36 -0.14 47.41
CA ASN A 418 71.09 -1.56 47.09
C ASN A 418 70.40 -1.78 45.74
N GLN A 419 70.62 -0.89 44.76
CA GLN A 419 69.98 -0.96 43.45
C GLN A 419 70.54 -2.09 42.58
N PHE A 420 71.82 -2.41 42.75
CA PHE A 420 72.50 -3.48 42.05
C PHE A 420 73.79 -3.92 42.77
N ALA A 421 74.26 -5.12 42.48
CA ALA A 421 75.55 -5.63 42.93
C ALA A 421 76.18 -6.58 41.88
N PRO A 422 77.51 -6.57 41.68
CA PRO A 422 78.49 -5.65 42.27
C PRO A 422 78.37 -4.21 41.71
N ARG A 423 79.02 -3.22 42.34
CA ARG A 423 79.00 -1.80 41.91
C ARG A 423 80.13 -1.43 40.94
N SER A 424 81.00 -2.36 40.60
CA SER A 424 82.04 -2.22 39.59
C SER A 424 82.32 -3.55 38.90
N GLY A 425 82.89 -3.49 37.70
CA GLY A 425 83.21 -4.69 36.92
C GLY A 425 83.74 -4.36 35.53
N LYS A 426 84.30 -5.37 34.87
CA LYS A 426 84.75 -5.31 33.48
C LYS A 426 83.69 -5.87 32.54
N ALA A 427 83.87 -5.66 31.24
CA ALA A 427 82.98 -6.21 30.22
C ALA A 427 82.83 -7.75 30.38
N GLY A 428 81.58 -8.23 30.33
CA GLY A 428 81.23 -9.64 30.47
C GLY A 428 80.89 -10.10 31.90
N ASP A 429 81.30 -9.35 32.92
CA ASP A 429 80.95 -9.62 34.33
C ASP A 429 79.43 -9.55 34.52
N THR A 430 78.90 -10.30 35.49
CA THR A 430 77.46 -10.30 35.81
C THR A 430 77.13 -9.31 36.92
N VAL A 431 76.07 -8.53 36.71
CA VAL A 431 75.49 -7.59 37.69
C VAL A 431 74.04 -7.95 37.92
N THR A 432 73.63 -8.03 39.18
CA THR A 432 72.23 -8.26 39.57
C THR A 432 71.60 -6.95 39.99
N LEU A 433 70.49 -6.56 39.37
CA LEU A 433 69.65 -5.43 39.73
C LEU A 433 68.53 -5.92 40.66
N PHE A 434 68.19 -5.13 41.69
CA PHE A 434 67.15 -5.45 42.66
C PHE A 434 66.04 -4.40 42.65
N GLY A 435 64.78 -4.83 42.72
CA GLY A 435 63.65 -3.92 42.64
C GLY A 435 62.27 -4.58 42.69
N ARG A 436 61.31 -3.96 41.99
CA ARG A 436 59.93 -4.41 41.79
C ARG A 436 59.49 -4.14 40.35
N ASN A 437 58.54 -4.95 39.87
CA ASN A 437 57.97 -4.85 38.51
C ASN A 437 59.02 -4.91 37.40
N LEU A 438 60.14 -5.60 37.65
CA LEU A 438 61.28 -5.65 36.72
C LEU A 438 61.05 -6.61 35.54
N ASN A 439 59.95 -7.38 35.53
CA ASN A 439 59.59 -8.34 34.48
C ASN A 439 58.30 -7.97 33.72
N VAL A 440 57.86 -6.71 33.75
CA VAL A 440 56.63 -6.27 33.08
C VAL A 440 56.85 -6.10 31.57
N GLY A 441 56.33 -7.03 30.78
CA GLY A 441 56.40 -6.99 29.32
C GLY A 441 57.84 -7.11 28.79
N THR A 442 58.20 -6.33 27.76
CA THR A 442 59.55 -6.41 27.17
C THR A 442 60.54 -5.61 28.01
N VAL A 443 61.57 -6.28 28.53
CA VAL A 443 62.58 -5.69 29.41
C VAL A 443 63.86 -5.40 28.63
N SER A 444 64.40 -4.20 28.78
CA SER A 444 65.72 -3.84 28.27
C SER A 444 66.53 -3.08 29.31
N ILE A 445 67.83 -3.36 29.36
CA ILE A 445 68.76 -2.75 30.31
C ILE A 445 69.84 -1.99 29.57
N ARG A 446 70.19 -0.80 30.07
CA ARG A 446 71.32 -0.01 29.58
C ARG A 446 72.23 0.41 30.72
N PHE A 447 73.53 0.42 30.47
CA PHE A 447 74.53 1.06 31.31
C PHE A 447 74.92 2.38 30.63
N GLY A 448 74.44 3.50 31.17
CA GLY A 448 74.42 4.77 30.46
C GLY A 448 73.62 4.65 29.15
N THR A 449 74.28 4.80 28.01
CA THR A 449 73.65 4.67 26.68
C THR A 449 73.79 3.27 26.07
N VAL A 450 74.65 2.42 26.62
CA VAL A 450 75.04 1.13 26.03
C VAL A 450 74.10 0.03 26.51
N ALA A 451 73.50 -0.71 25.58
CA ALA A 451 72.62 -1.83 25.89
C ALA A 451 73.38 -2.99 26.52
N ALA A 452 72.83 -3.57 27.58
CA ALA A 452 73.33 -4.77 28.23
C ALA A 452 72.51 -6.00 27.81
N SER A 453 73.14 -7.17 27.90
CA SER A 453 72.46 -8.46 27.71
C SER A 453 71.93 -8.97 29.04
N ILE A 454 70.68 -9.42 29.06
CA ILE A 454 70.05 -10.05 30.23
C ILE A 454 70.48 -11.51 30.29
N VAL A 455 70.78 -11.99 31.50
CA VAL A 455 71.13 -13.38 31.79
C VAL A 455 69.94 -14.05 32.47
N GLY A 456 69.35 -15.04 31.79
CA GLY A 456 68.17 -15.74 32.28
C GLY A 456 66.87 -14.93 32.11
N ALA A 457 65.80 -15.41 32.71
CA ALA A 457 64.50 -14.74 32.67
C ALA A 457 64.41 -13.66 33.76
N PRO A 458 64.09 -12.39 33.43
CA PRO A 458 63.76 -11.37 34.43
C PRO A 458 62.68 -11.84 35.39
N THR A 459 62.88 -11.59 36.68
CA THR A 459 61.84 -11.77 37.70
C THR A 459 61.30 -10.42 38.12
N ALA A 460 60.17 -10.41 38.83
CA ALA A 460 59.60 -9.15 39.32
C ALA A 460 60.55 -8.38 40.24
N THR A 461 61.46 -9.08 40.94
CA THR A 461 62.33 -8.49 41.97
C THR A 461 63.80 -8.42 41.59
N GLN A 462 64.23 -9.15 40.56
CA GLN A 462 65.64 -9.25 40.18
C GLN A 462 65.82 -9.42 38.67
N ILE A 463 66.85 -8.75 38.14
CA ILE A 463 67.36 -8.97 36.77
C ILE A 463 68.87 -9.16 36.87
N VAL A 464 69.38 -10.25 36.28
CA VAL A 464 70.83 -10.43 36.10
C VAL A 464 71.20 -9.97 34.70
N VAL A 465 72.25 -9.18 34.56
CA VAL A 465 72.76 -8.66 33.27
C VAL A 465 74.26 -8.84 33.15
N ARG A 466 74.78 -8.87 31.92
CA ARG A 466 76.22 -8.77 31.66
C ARG A 466 76.62 -7.33 31.39
N VAL A 467 77.71 -6.88 32.01
CA VAL A 467 78.31 -5.58 31.76
C VAL A 467 78.72 -5.50 30.28
N PRO A 468 78.23 -4.51 29.50
CA PRO A 468 78.57 -4.40 28.09
C PRO A 468 80.02 -3.94 27.89
N THR A 469 80.53 -4.04 26.66
CA THR A 469 81.87 -3.56 26.31
C THR A 469 81.91 -2.02 26.23
N PHE A 470 82.87 -1.39 26.90
CA PHE A 470 83.09 0.05 26.87
C PHE A 470 84.47 0.39 26.34
N SER A 471 84.59 1.46 25.56
CA SER A 471 85.88 1.97 25.05
C SER A 471 86.68 2.73 26.10
N ARG A 472 86.03 3.21 27.18
CA ARG A 472 86.66 3.96 28.28
C ARG A 472 85.96 3.61 29.59
N GLY A 473 86.72 3.53 30.69
CA GLY A 473 86.17 3.39 32.04
C GLY A 473 85.42 4.65 32.48
N GLY A 474 84.60 4.51 33.53
CA GLY A 474 83.81 5.62 34.07
C GLY A 474 82.60 5.17 34.89
N ASN A 475 81.92 6.13 35.51
CA ASN A 475 80.72 5.88 36.30
C ASN A 475 79.47 6.10 35.45
N VAL A 476 78.60 5.09 35.37
CA VAL A 476 77.38 5.13 34.56
C VAL A 476 76.16 4.69 35.39
N PRO A 477 74.98 5.31 35.23
CA PRO A 477 73.74 4.78 35.80
C PRO A 477 73.30 3.55 35.01
N ILE A 478 72.48 2.70 35.65
CA ILE A 478 71.83 1.57 35.00
C ILE A 478 70.34 1.91 34.83
N THR A 479 69.86 1.86 33.59
CA THR A 479 68.46 2.13 33.25
C THR A 479 67.75 0.83 32.93
N VAL A 480 66.60 0.61 33.58
CA VAL A 480 65.65 -0.47 33.31
C VAL A 480 64.46 0.12 32.56
N GLN A 481 64.16 -0.40 31.38
CA GLN A 481 62.94 -0.08 30.65
C GLN A 481 62.08 -1.34 30.55
N THR A 482 60.80 -1.17 30.89
CA THR A 482 59.75 -2.21 30.84
C THR A 482 58.54 -1.66 30.08
N SER A 483 57.53 -2.50 29.83
CA SER A 483 56.26 -2.02 29.24
C SER A 483 55.47 -1.09 30.18
N GLY A 484 55.79 -1.06 31.48
CA GLY A 484 55.18 -0.13 32.44
C GLY A 484 55.90 1.23 32.56
N GLY A 485 57.06 1.39 31.91
CA GLY A 485 57.85 2.63 31.96
C GLY A 485 59.34 2.38 32.20
N THR A 486 60.05 3.43 32.59
CA THR A 486 61.52 3.43 32.73
C THR A 486 61.94 3.91 34.11
N VAL A 487 62.94 3.26 34.69
CA VAL A 487 63.61 3.69 35.93
C VAL A 487 65.12 3.69 35.73
N SER A 488 65.79 4.73 36.21
CA SER A 488 67.25 4.81 36.22
C SER A 488 67.77 4.74 37.65
N SER A 489 68.88 4.04 37.84
CA SER A 489 69.56 3.99 39.13
C SER A 489 70.10 5.36 39.54
N THR A 490 70.04 5.63 40.83
CA THR A 490 70.74 6.75 41.47
C THR A 490 72.16 6.34 41.88
N ASP A 491 72.36 5.05 42.19
CA ASP A 491 73.68 4.45 42.33
C ASP A 491 74.37 4.43 40.96
N VAL A 492 75.69 4.64 40.96
CA VAL A 492 76.52 4.57 39.75
C VAL A 492 77.33 3.29 39.72
N PHE A 493 77.40 2.66 38.55
CA PHE A 493 78.24 1.51 38.29
C PHE A 493 79.60 1.97 37.74
N SER A 494 80.69 1.53 38.36
CA SER A 494 82.05 1.89 37.95
C SER A 494 82.60 0.87 36.94
N VAL A 495 82.67 1.27 35.68
CA VAL A 495 83.19 0.46 34.58
C VAL A 495 84.71 0.42 34.64
N VAL A 496 85.26 -0.78 34.74
CA VAL A 496 86.71 -1.04 34.72
C VAL A 496 87.12 -1.50 33.32
N VAL A 497 88.02 -0.76 32.68
CA VAL A 497 88.65 -1.16 31.41
C VAL A 497 90.12 -1.54 31.65
N PRO A 498 90.67 -2.56 30.98
CA PRO A 498 92.08 -2.90 31.10
C PRO A 498 92.96 -1.80 30.50
N VAL A 499 94.00 -1.39 31.23
CA VAL A 499 95.03 -0.47 30.74
C VAL A 499 96.01 -1.27 29.89
N TYR A 500 96.01 -1.05 28.58
CA TYR A 500 97.06 -1.58 27.70
C TYR A 500 98.26 -0.64 27.73
N TYR A 501 99.33 -1.02 28.44
CA TYR A 501 100.64 -0.38 28.26
C TYR A 501 101.20 -0.85 26.92
N GLY A 502 101.25 0.03 25.93
CA GLY A 502 101.90 -0.24 24.66
C GLY A 502 103.40 -0.46 24.87
N SER A 503 103.89 -1.66 24.56
CA SER A 503 105.32 -1.95 24.45
C SER A 503 105.88 -1.20 23.24
N GLY A 504 106.73 -0.20 23.49
CA GLY A 504 107.38 0.60 22.47
C GLY A 504 108.25 -0.24 21.53
N THR A 505 108.11 0.00 20.22
CA THR A 505 109.05 -0.50 19.21
C THR A 505 110.17 0.53 19.08
N ALA A 506 111.39 0.16 19.46
CA ALA A 506 112.59 0.92 19.18
C ALA A 506 112.86 0.88 17.67
N ILE A 507 112.93 2.04 17.01
CA ILE A 507 113.59 2.16 15.70
C ILE A 507 114.97 2.75 15.97
N GLY A 508 115.98 1.89 15.94
CA GLY A 508 117.36 2.30 15.71
C GLY A 508 117.64 2.34 14.20
N GLY A 509 118.43 3.32 13.75
CA GLY A 509 118.88 3.38 12.35
C GLY A 509 119.41 4.75 11.91
N ASN A 510 120.73 4.92 12.10
CA ASN A 510 121.69 5.96 11.71
C ASN A 510 121.59 6.72 10.36
N LEU A 511 122.17 7.95 10.41
CA LEU A 511 123.12 8.66 9.49
C LEU A 511 122.85 8.59 7.98
N LEU A 512 122.76 9.69 7.23
CA LEU A 512 123.68 10.83 7.07
C LEU A 512 122.93 12.13 6.75
#